data_AF-A0A419J4C6-F1
#
_entry.id   AF-A0A419J4C6-F1
#
_cell.length_a   1.000
_cell.length_b   1.000
_cell.length_c   1.000
_cell.angle_alpha   90.00
_cell.angle_beta   90.00
_cell.angle_gamma   90.00
#
_symmetry.space_group_name_H-M   'P 1'
#
loop_
_entity.id
_entity.type
_entity.pdbx_description
1 polymer ?
#
loop_
_entity_poly.entity_id
_entity_poly.type
_entity_poly.pdbx_seq_one_letter_code
_entity_poly.pdbx_strand_id
1 'polypeptide(L)'
;MNNISRRQYETHTHSKHWFSSDILKIPNTLEVIVTCWERAEQRLQYEIDENYPGLNEECITRIFHGLLAKELRKASDEFLIEKEFLRDLKNAFPDADFSQLSGFSSGLIANVTLHERETERITGGDIGLMIVRPKIYCNITPKYDGNYRRGLLCQAKLKDSKGKWGRFSSKQKNVLPERLEYFGLLLYSYKDEERHKLNNFLWQICNSASSFKEVENWSKRDNFPSPVDSGWVIRKVGEEEIGTHDDEILDEIIAPLGNPALIITIDWPNDKRPSTEIYVSSKCEHKIKNIIKRCG
;
A
#
# COMPACT_ATOMS: atom_id res chain seq x y z
N MET A 1 -1.65 40.98 50.69
CA MET A 1 -1.61 41.75 49.42
C MET A 1 -0.28 41.44 48.73
N ASN A 2 -0.30 40.54 47.75
CA ASN A 2 0.47 40.64 46.50
C ASN A 2 0.19 39.42 45.62
N ASN A 3 -0.07 39.72 44.35
CA ASN A 3 -0.81 38.92 43.40
C ASN A 3 0.01 37.77 42.80
N ILE A 4 -0.52 36.55 42.88
CA ILE A 4 -0.08 35.41 42.08
C ILE A 4 -0.89 35.44 40.78
N SER A 5 -0.26 35.90 39.70
CA SER A 5 -0.82 35.82 38.35
C SER A 5 -0.65 34.40 37.81
N ARG A 6 -1.72 33.60 37.91
CA ARG A 6 -1.91 32.36 37.15
C ARG A 6 -2.18 32.75 35.68
N ARG A 7 -1.20 32.60 34.80
CA ARG A 7 -1.47 32.51 33.36
C ARG A 7 -1.82 31.07 33.01
N GLN A 8 -3.07 30.90 32.62
CA GLN A 8 -3.64 29.72 32.00
C GLN A 8 -2.86 29.42 30.71
N TYR A 9 -2.27 28.23 30.62
CA TYR A 9 -1.93 27.65 29.33
C TYR A 9 -3.20 26.98 28.82
N GLU A 10 -3.91 27.68 27.94
CA GLU A 10 -4.99 27.14 27.15
C GLU A 10 -4.40 26.13 26.15
N THR A 11 -4.51 24.86 26.50
CA THR A 11 -4.31 23.74 25.59
C THR A 11 -5.34 23.85 24.47
N HIS A 12 -4.92 24.36 23.32
CA HIS A 12 -5.66 24.25 22.08
C HIS A 12 -5.62 22.80 21.62
N THR A 13 -6.52 21.98 22.16
CA THR A 13 -6.89 20.71 21.57
C THR A 13 -7.64 20.99 20.28
N HIS A 14 -6.90 21.07 19.16
CA HIS A 14 -7.48 20.90 17.85
C HIS A 14 -7.86 19.43 17.66
N SER A 15 -8.97 19.02 18.28
CA SER A 15 -9.69 17.80 17.91
C SER A 15 -10.37 18.05 16.56
N LYS A 16 -9.62 17.93 15.48
CA LYS A 16 -10.16 17.78 14.13
C LYS A 16 -10.36 16.28 13.87
N HIS A 17 -11.37 15.70 14.52
CA HIS A 17 -11.97 14.45 14.10
C HIS A 17 -12.68 14.71 12.76
N TRP A 18 -11.97 14.57 11.65
CA TRP A 18 -12.61 14.46 10.34
C TRP A 18 -12.90 12.99 10.08
N PHE A 19 -14.11 12.71 9.63
CA PHE A 19 -14.65 11.40 9.30
C PHE A 19 -13.71 10.63 8.37
N SER A 20 -12.94 9.67 8.90
CA SER A 20 -12.08 8.77 8.13
C SER A 20 -12.87 7.69 7.37
N SER A 21 -14.20 7.83 7.23
CA SER A 21 -15.09 6.81 6.65
C SER A 21 -15.54 7.08 5.21
N ASP A 22 -15.17 8.22 4.62
CA ASP A 22 -15.90 8.74 3.48
C ASP A 22 -15.26 8.43 2.12
N ILE A 23 -14.13 7.71 2.07
CA ILE A 23 -13.50 7.30 0.80
C ILE A 23 -13.93 5.86 0.46
N LEU A 24 -14.33 5.65 -0.79
CA LEU A 24 -14.69 4.34 -1.34
C LEU A 24 -13.62 3.31 -0.99
N LYS A 25 -14.02 2.20 -0.37
CA LYS A 25 -13.14 1.04 -0.21
C LYS A 25 -13.21 0.18 -1.47
N ILE A 26 -12.08 -0.41 -1.86
CA ILE A 26 -11.97 -1.20 -3.10
C ILE A 26 -11.53 -2.66 -2.84
N PRO A 27 -12.14 -3.39 -1.89
CA PRO A 27 -11.66 -4.71 -1.49
C PRO A 27 -11.67 -5.74 -2.63
N ASN A 28 -12.65 -5.70 -3.54
CA ASN A 28 -12.70 -6.64 -4.67
C ASN A 28 -11.58 -6.31 -5.67
N THR A 29 -11.32 -5.03 -5.94
CA THR A 29 -10.21 -4.61 -6.79
C THR A 29 -8.86 -5.01 -6.19
N LEU A 30 -8.68 -4.83 -4.86
CA LEU A 30 -7.45 -5.23 -4.16
C LEU A 30 -7.22 -6.74 -4.23
N GLU A 31 -8.27 -7.57 -4.21
CA GLU A 31 -8.15 -9.02 -4.41
C GLU A 31 -7.49 -9.37 -5.76
N VAL A 32 -7.82 -8.63 -6.81
CA VAL A 32 -7.18 -8.82 -8.13
C VAL A 32 -5.70 -8.50 -8.06
N ILE A 33 -5.33 -7.42 -7.36
CA ILE A 33 -3.93 -7.04 -7.15
C ILE A 33 -3.18 -8.12 -6.35
N VAL A 34 -3.77 -8.64 -5.27
CA VAL A 34 -3.22 -9.74 -4.47
C VAL A 34 -2.99 -10.97 -5.34
N THR A 35 -3.99 -11.36 -6.13
CA THR A 35 -3.87 -12.52 -7.05
C THR A 35 -2.74 -12.32 -8.07
N CYS A 36 -2.58 -11.11 -8.61
CA CYS A 36 -1.48 -10.80 -9.53
C CYS A 36 -0.11 -10.89 -8.83
N TRP A 37 -0.03 -10.40 -7.60
CA TRP A 37 1.17 -10.47 -6.76
C TRP A 37 1.58 -11.91 -6.47
N GLU A 38 0.66 -12.74 -5.99
CA GLU A 38 0.92 -14.15 -5.68
C GLU A 38 1.38 -14.93 -6.91
N ARG A 39 0.77 -14.70 -8.08
CA ARG A 39 1.20 -15.31 -9.34
C ARG A 39 2.59 -14.85 -9.76
N ALA A 40 2.92 -13.58 -9.54
CA ALA A 40 4.26 -13.06 -9.82
C ALA A 40 5.31 -13.69 -8.88
N GLU A 41 5.00 -13.89 -7.60
CA GLU A 41 5.87 -14.60 -6.66
C GLU A 41 6.10 -16.06 -7.08
N GLN A 42 5.02 -16.78 -7.41
CA GLN A 42 5.12 -18.18 -7.86
C GLN A 42 5.98 -18.32 -9.12
N ARG A 43 5.83 -17.40 -10.07
CA ARG A 43 6.67 -17.38 -11.27
C ARG A 43 8.11 -17.03 -10.97
N LEU A 44 8.35 -16.10 -10.04
CA LEU A 44 9.71 -15.76 -9.62
C LEU A 44 10.42 -16.97 -9.02
N GLN A 45 9.72 -17.75 -8.19
CA GLN A 45 10.27 -18.98 -7.62
C GLN A 45 10.70 -19.96 -8.73
N TYR A 46 9.85 -20.16 -9.74
CA TYR A 46 10.17 -20.99 -10.89
C TYR A 46 11.38 -20.45 -11.69
N GLU A 47 11.42 -19.14 -11.97
CA GLU A 47 12.53 -18.51 -12.69
C GLU A 47 13.87 -18.62 -11.94
N ILE A 48 13.84 -18.52 -10.60
CA ILE A 48 15.05 -18.67 -9.78
C ILE A 48 15.53 -20.12 -9.76
N ASP A 49 14.62 -21.08 -9.64
CA ASP A 49 14.95 -22.51 -9.62
C ASP A 49 15.61 -22.93 -10.95
N GLU A 50 15.04 -22.51 -12.09
CA GLU A 50 15.48 -22.97 -13.41
C GLU A 50 16.62 -22.14 -14.02
N ASN A 51 16.59 -20.81 -13.84
CA ASN A 51 17.41 -19.90 -14.65
C ASN A 51 18.40 -19.06 -13.84
N TYR A 52 18.09 -18.77 -12.57
CA TYR A 52 18.83 -17.79 -11.77
C TYR A 52 19.04 -18.21 -10.31
N PRO A 53 19.80 -19.28 -10.03
CA PRO A 53 20.05 -19.66 -8.65
C PRO A 53 20.86 -18.60 -7.90
N GLY A 54 20.56 -18.45 -6.61
CA GLY A 54 21.37 -17.64 -5.69
C GLY A 54 21.22 -16.12 -5.82
N LEU A 55 20.19 -15.62 -6.50
CA LEU A 55 19.97 -14.18 -6.67
C LEU A 55 20.04 -13.39 -5.36
N ASN A 56 20.64 -12.21 -5.44
CA ASN A 56 20.61 -11.25 -4.34
C ASN A 56 19.25 -10.52 -4.28
N GLU A 57 19.07 -9.77 -3.21
CA GLU A 57 17.85 -9.03 -2.88
C GLU A 57 17.37 -8.08 -3.99
N GLU A 58 18.30 -7.34 -4.59
CA GLU A 58 18.02 -6.40 -5.66
C GLU A 58 17.55 -7.13 -6.92
N CYS A 59 18.22 -8.21 -7.30
CA CYS A 59 17.84 -9.00 -8.46
C CYS A 59 16.46 -9.65 -8.28
N ILE A 60 16.17 -10.20 -7.10
CA ILE A 60 14.84 -10.75 -6.74
C ILE A 60 13.78 -9.66 -6.97
N THR A 61 13.98 -8.48 -6.40
CA THR A 61 13.04 -7.35 -6.49
C THR A 61 12.82 -6.91 -7.95
N ARG A 62 13.90 -6.78 -8.73
CA ARG A 62 13.82 -6.32 -10.12
C ARG A 62 13.08 -7.31 -11.02
N ILE A 63 13.37 -8.61 -10.90
CA ILE A 63 12.68 -9.65 -11.67
C ILE A 63 11.21 -9.73 -11.22
N PHE A 64 10.96 -9.70 -9.91
CA PHE A 64 9.61 -9.68 -9.35
C PHE A 64 8.78 -8.53 -9.94
N HIS A 65 9.31 -7.31 -9.99
CA HIS A 65 8.64 -6.16 -10.59
C HIS A 65 8.23 -6.43 -12.06
N GLY A 66 9.13 -6.98 -12.88
CA GLY A 66 8.81 -7.32 -14.27
C GLY A 66 7.70 -8.36 -14.40
N LEU A 67 7.70 -9.37 -13.52
CA LEU A 67 6.65 -10.40 -13.47
C LEU A 67 5.32 -9.82 -12.99
N LEU A 68 5.32 -8.97 -11.97
CA LEU A 68 4.12 -8.29 -11.47
C LEU A 68 3.53 -7.36 -12.53
N ALA A 69 4.36 -6.61 -13.25
CA ALA A 69 3.90 -5.77 -14.36
C ALA A 69 3.22 -6.58 -15.46
N LYS A 70 3.73 -7.79 -15.76
CA LYS A 70 3.11 -8.71 -16.71
C LYS A 70 1.76 -9.22 -16.21
N GLU A 71 1.66 -9.60 -14.94
CA GLU A 71 0.39 -10.08 -14.37
C GLU A 71 -0.68 -8.99 -14.27
N LEU A 72 -0.32 -7.79 -13.83
CA LEU A 72 -1.25 -6.65 -13.77
C LEU A 72 -1.73 -6.23 -15.16
N ARG A 73 -0.84 -6.25 -16.16
CA ARG A 73 -1.21 -6.01 -17.56
C ARG A 73 -2.22 -7.05 -18.03
N LYS A 74 -1.95 -8.34 -17.79
CA LYS A 74 -2.88 -9.41 -18.15
C LYS A 74 -4.26 -9.23 -17.48
N ALA A 75 -4.29 -8.91 -16.20
CA ALA A 75 -5.54 -8.66 -15.49
C ALA A 75 -6.30 -7.43 -16.03
N SER A 76 -5.57 -6.40 -16.46
CA SER A 76 -6.15 -5.22 -17.10
C SER A 76 -6.68 -5.52 -18.50
N ASP A 77 -5.94 -6.28 -19.32
CA ASP A 77 -6.36 -6.71 -20.67
C ASP A 77 -7.59 -7.64 -20.62
N GLU A 78 -7.74 -8.42 -19.54
CA GLU A 78 -8.91 -9.27 -19.25
C GLU A 78 -10.06 -8.49 -18.57
N PHE A 79 -9.95 -7.16 -18.44
CA PHE A 79 -10.92 -6.27 -17.79
C PHE A 79 -11.24 -6.63 -16.33
N LEU A 80 -10.37 -7.37 -15.64
CA LEU A 80 -10.62 -7.80 -14.25
C LEU A 80 -10.61 -6.63 -13.27
N ILE A 81 -9.71 -5.66 -13.49
CA ILE A 81 -9.61 -4.45 -12.65
C ILE A 81 -10.89 -3.63 -12.75
N GLU A 82 -11.30 -3.28 -13.97
CA GLU A 82 -12.58 -2.60 -14.24
C GLU A 82 -13.77 -3.35 -13.63
N LYS A 83 -13.87 -4.66 -13.87
CA LYS A 83 -14.99 -5.47 -13.42
C LYS A 83 -15.12 -5.51 -11.89
N GLU A 84 -14.02 -5.74 -11.18
CA GLU A 84 -14.07 -5.80 -9.71
C GLU A 84 -14.20 -4.40 -9.08
N PHE A 85 -13.68 -3.36 -9.73
CA PHE A 85 -13.95 -1.98 -9.31
C PHE A 85 -15.42 -1.58 -9.49
N LEU A 86 -16.07 -2.00 -10.56
CA LEU A 86 -17.52 -1.86 -10.74
C LEU A 86 -18.29 -2.57 -9.62
N ARG A 87 -17.80 -3.73 -9.16
CA ARG A 87 -18.39 -4.43 -8.02
C ARG A 87 -18.20 -3.65 -6.72
N ASP A 88 -17.04 -3.05 -6.50
CA ASP A 88 -16.80 -2.16 -5.36
C ASP A 88 -17.75 -0.95 -5.38
N LEU A 89 -17.91 -0.30 -6.54
CA LEU A 89 -18.86 0.80 -6.73
C LEU A 89 -20.31 0.38 -6.46
N LYS A 90 -20.74 -0.78 -6.96
CA LYS A 90 -22.10 -1.30 -6.70
C LYS A 90 -22.36 -1.56 -5.23
N ASN A 91 -21.36 -2.08 -4.52
CA ASN A 91 -21.49 -2.34 -3.09
C ASN A 91 -21.60 -1.04 -2.29
N ALA A 92 -20.87 0.00 -2.68
CA ALA A 92 -20.91 1.30 -2.03
C ALA A 92 -22.15 2.14 -2.41
N PHE A 93 -22.66 1.98 -3.63
CA PHE A 93 -23.77 2.75 -4.17
C PHE A 93 -24.86 1.83 -4.77
N PRO A 94 -25.55 1.03 -3.95
CA PRO A 94 -26.51 0.02 -4.43
C PRO A 94 -27.72 0.61 -5.15
N ASP A 95 -28.06 1.87 -4.88
CA ASP A 95 -29.19 2.59 -5.48
C ASP A 95 -28.80 3.45 -6.71
N ALA A 96 -27.51 3.49 -7.08
CA ALA A 96 -27.04 4.24 -8.24
C ALA A 96 -27.38 3.53 -9.56
N ASP A 97 -27.52 4.30 -10.64
CA ASP A 97 -27.81 3.74 -11.95
C ASP A 97 -26.64 2.87 -12.45
N PHE A 98 -26.94 1.65 -12.87
CA PHE A 98 -25.92 0.69 -13.30
C PHE A 98 -25.11 1.19 -14.50
N SER A 99 -25.76 1.87 -15.46
CA SER A 99 -25.07 2.37 -16.65
C SER A 99 -24.08 3.48 -16.30
N GLN A 100 -24.39 4.30 -15.30
CA GLN A 100 -23.46 5.30 -14.77
C GLN A 100 -22.28 4.67 -14.03
N LEU A 101 -22.52 3.69 -13.14
CA LEU A 101 -21.43 2.99 -12.45
C LEU A 101 -20.52 2.24 -13.43
N SER A 102 -21.12 1.60 -14.44
CA SER A 102 -20.39 0.91 -15.50
C SER A 102 -19.58 1.88 -16.35
N GLY A 103 -20.16 3.03 -16.73
CA GLY A 103 -19.44 4.07 -17.46
C GLY A 103 -18.30 4.67 -16.65
N PHE A 104 -18.47 4.82 -15.34
CA PHE A 104 -17.45 5.32 -14.45
C PHE A 104 -16.28 4.34 -14.27
N SER A 105 -16.57 3.05 -14.10
CA SER A 105 -15.52 2.01 -13.98
C SER A 105 -14.80 1.69 -15.29
N SER A 106 -15.40 2.01 -16.43
CA SER A 106 -14.87 1.66 -17.76
C SER A 106 -13.44 2.14 -17.99
N GLY A 107 -12.58 1.25 -18.46
CA GLY A 107 -11.20 1.53 -18.85
C GLY A 107 -10.21 1.63 -17.69
N LEU A 108 -10.64 1.33 -16.46
CA LEU A 108 -9.75 1.31 -15.30
C LEU A 108 -8.76 0.15 -15.40
N ILE A 109 -7.47 0.45 -15.24
CA ILE A 109 -6.39 -0.52 -15.28
C ILE A 109 -5.57 -0.47 -14.00
N ALA A 110 -4.75 -1.51 -13.79
CA ALA A 110 -3.69 -1.48 -12.78
C ALA A 110 -2.33 -1.62 -13.46
N ASN A 111 -1.38 -0.80 -13.04
CA ASN A 111 0.01 -0.92 -13.46
C ASN A 111 0.94 -0.91 -12.25
N VAL A 112 2.19 -1.28 -12.48
CA VAL A 112 3.26 -1.13 -11.49
C VAL A 112 4.43 -0.42 -12.14
N THR A 113 5.06 0.47 -11.39
CA THR A 113 6.35 1.06 -11.74
C THR A 113 7.37 0.76 -10.64
N LEU A 114 8.60 0.53 -11.07
CA LEU A 114 9.79 0.54 -10.21
C LEU A 114 10.65 1.71 -10.66
N HIS A 115 10.83 2.69 -9.78
CA HIS A 115 11.69 3.84 -10.06
C HIS A 115 13.18 3.46 -10.11
N GLU A 116 13.92 4.11 -11.00
CA GLU A 116 15.35 3.85 -11.20
C GLU A 116 16.20 4.28 -9.98
N ARG A 117 17.37 3.64 -9.88
CA ARG A 117 18.35 3.87 -8.81
C ARG A 117 19.09 5.18 -9.04
N GLU A 118 18.67 6.24 -8.36
CA GLU A 118 19.55 7.34 -8.00
C GLU A 118 19.18 7.91 -6.62
N THR A 119 19.93 7.40 -5.63
CA THR A 119 20.19 8.00 -4.30
C THR A 119 19.49 7.35 -3.09
N GLU A 120 19.94 6.13 -2.75
CA GLU A 120 19.74 5.36 -1.49
C GLU A 120 20.08 6.13 -0.18
N ARG A 121 20.53 7.39 -0.27
CA ARG A 121 21.02 8.15 0.89
C ARG A 121 19.92 8.81 1.74
N ILE A 122 18.63 8.72 1.46
CA ILE A 122 17.64 9.56 2.17
C ILE A 122 16.61 8.73 2.95
N THR A 123 16.18 7.60 2.39
CA THR A 123 14.98 6.88 2.84
C THR A 123 15.25 5.76 3.85
N GLY A 124 16.48 5.22 3.91
CA GLY A 124 16.83 4.16 4.85
C GLY A 124 16.04 2.85 4.71
N GLY A 125 15.09 2.76 3.80
CA GLY A 125 14.50 1.51 3.31
C GLY A 125 14.97 1.28 1.87
N ASP A 126 14.98 0.01 1.45
CA ASP A 126 15.42 -0.33 0.10
C ASP A 126 14.32 -0.10 -0.94
N ILE A 127 13.05 -0.18 -0.53
CA ILE A 127 11.88 -0.09 -1.42
C ILE A 127 10.73 0.64 -0.71
N GLY A 128 10.07 1.58 -1.39
CA GLY A 128 8.72 2.00 -1.01
C GLY A 128 7.65 1.16 -1.68
N LEU A 129 6.68 0.64 -0.94
CA LEU A 129 5.46 0.06 -1.53
C LEU A 129 4.36 1.12 -1.45
N MET A 130 3.81 1.54 -2.59
CA MET A 130 2.71 2.51 -2.63
C MET A 130 1.55 2.00 -3.46
N ILE A 131 0.33 2.14 -2.94
CA ILE A 131 -0.91 1.92 -3.66
C ILE A 131 -1.54 3.29 -3.93
N VAL A 132 -1.72 3.58 -5.22
CA VAL A 132 -2.40 4.78 -5.71
C VAL A 132 -3.72 4.34 -6.34
N ARG A 133 -4.84 4.88 -5.85
CA ARG A 133 -6.18 4.49 -6.29
C ARG A 133 -7.08 5.71 -6.46
N PRO A 134 -8.21 5.62 -7.18
CA PRO A 134 -9.12 6.74 -7.32
C PRO A 134 -9.67 7.18 -5.96
N LYS A 135 -9.60 8.47 -5.66
CA LYS A 135 -10.21 9.06 -4.46
C LYS A 135 -11.67 9.38 -4.78
N ILE A 136 -12.58 8.55 -4.28
CA ILE A 136 -14.02 8.70 -4.51
C ILE A 136 -14.72 8.84 -3.18
N TYR A 137 -15.45 9.93 -3.00
CA TYR A 137 -16.22 10.11 -1.77
C TYR A 137 -17.53 9.33 -1.80
N CYS A 138 -17.83 8.62 -0.72
CA CYS A 138 -19.09 7.91 -0.47
C CYS A 138 -20.20 8.83 0.06
N ASN A 139 -20.27 10.07 -0.43
CA ASN A 139 -21.35 11.00 -0.09
C ASN A 139 -22.53 10.85 -1.09
N ILE A 140 -23.52 11.75 -1.01
CA ILE A 140 -24.76 11.67 -1.82
C ILE A 140 -24.48 11.60 -3.33
N THR A 141 -23.36 12.15 -3.79
CA THR A 141 -22.95 12.17 -5.20
C THR A 141 -21.49 11.73 -5.30
N PRO A 142 -21.21 10.46 -5.66
CA PRO A 142 -19.85 9.97 -5.80
C PRO A 142 -19.08 10.88 -6.74
N LYS A 143 -17.99 11.43 -6.21
CA LYS A 143 -17.13 12.36 -6.91
C LYS A 143 -15.71 11.86 -6.88
N TYR A 144 -15.13 11.75 -8.06
CA TYR A 144 -13.69 11.60 -8.21
C TYR A 144 -12.99 12.90 -7.80
N ASP A 145 -12.05 12.80 -6.88
CA ASP A 145 -11.28 13.91 -6.30
C ASP A 145 -9.78 13.63 -6.39
N GLY A 146 -9.32 13.23 -7.57
CA GLY A 146 -7.93 12.86 -7.81
C GLY A 146 -7.56 11.50 -7.24
N ASN A 147 -6.29 11.36 -6.86
CA ASN A 147 -5.74 10.11 -6.39
C ASN A 147 -5.67 10.06 -4.86
N TYR A 148 -5.92 8.88 -4.32
CA TYR A 148 -5.70 8.55 -2.94
C TYR A 148 -4.47 7.64 -2.85
N ARG A 149 -3.51 8.00 -1.99
CA ARG A 149 -2.21 7.34 -1.89
C ARG A 149 -2.04 6.75 -0.49
N ARG A 150 -1.58 5.51 -0.43
CA ARG A 150 -1.12 4.86 0.81
C ARG A 150 0.20 4.17 0.56
N GLY A 151 1.15 4.37 1.46
CA GLY A 151 2.51 3.87 1.31
C GLY A 151 3.05 3.19 2.55
N LEU A 152 3.96 2.25 2.33
CA LEU A 152 4.72 1.53 3.33
C LEU A 152 6.21 1.61 2.96
N LEU A 153 7.06 2.07 3.88
CA LEU A 153 8.50 2.00 3.72
C LEU A 153 8.98 0.58 4.02
N CYS A 154 9.77 0.00 3.13
CA CYS A 154 10.17 -1.39 3.23
C CYS A 154 11.69 -1.52 3.23
N GLN A 155 12.22 -2.30 4.17
CA GLN A 155 13.60 -2.80 4.12
C GLN A 155 13.55 -4.26 3.73
N ALA A 156 14.08 -4.59 2.56
CA ALA A 156 14.31 -5.95 2.18
C ALA A 156 15.47 -6.55 3.00
N LYS A 157 15.32 -7.83 3.31
CA LYS A 157 16.29 -8.65 4.04
C LYS A 157 16.32 -10.02 3.41
N LEU A 158 17.49 -10.40 2.92
CA LEU A 158 17.77 -11.75 2.49
C LEU A 158 18.47 -12.57 3.57
N LYS A 159 17.99 -13.79 3.80
CA LYS A 159 18.65 -14.79 4.64
C LYS A 159 19.78 -15.46 3.86
N ASP A 160 20.99 -15.43 4.41
CA ASP A 160 22.17 -16.04 3.82
C ASP A 160 22.19 -17.57 3.99
N SER A 161 23.14 -18.25 3.33
CA SER A 161 23.31 -19.70 3.43
C SER A 161 23.69 -20.21 4.82
N LYS A 162 24.06 -19.32 5.74
CA LYS A 162 24.34 -19.62 7.16
C LYS A 162 23.11 -19.36 8.05
N GLY A 163 21.95 -19.09 7.44
CA GLY A 163 20.70 -18.82 8.13
C GLY A 163 20.64 -17.44 8.80
N LYS A 164 21.50 -16.50 8.42
CA LYS A 164 21.55 -15.16 9.02
C LYS A 164 20.92 -14.12 8.11
N TRP A 165 20.13 -13.24 8.69
CA TRP A 165 19.56 -12.09 7.99
C TRP A 165 20.58 -10.98 7.79
N GLY A 166 20.46 -10.26 6.67
CA GLY A 166 21.25 -9.06 6.40
C GLY A 166 21.19 -8.04 7.56
N ARG A 167 22.34 -7.47 7.92
CA ARG A 167 22.41 -6.46 9.00
C ARG A 167 21.85 -5.13 8.53
N PHE A 168 21.39 -4.31 9.48
CA PHE A 168 21.11 -2.90 9.20
C PHE A 168 22.42 -2.11 9.12
N SER A 169 22.53 -1.23 8.13
CA SER A 169 23.64 -0.29 8.01
C SER A 169 23.60 0.75 9.13
N SER A 170 24.74 1.39 9.43
CA SER A 170 24.79 2.46 10.45
C SER A 170 23.79 3.59 10.16
N LYS A 171 23.52 3.83 8.88
CA LYS A 171 22.57 4.85 8.45
C LYS A 171 21.12 4.44 8.70
N GLN A 172 20.77 3.21 8.35
CA GLN A 172 19.45 2.65 8.63
C GLN A 172 19.13 2.73 10.13
N LYS A 173 20.12 2.41 10.98
CA LYS A 173 19.99 2.52 12.44
C LYS A 173 19.73 3.94 12.94
N ASN A 174 20.14 4.96 12.19
CA ASN A 174 19.93 6.35 12.55
C ASN A 174 18.56 6.87 12.12
N VAL A 175 18.06 6.45 10.94
CA VAL A 175 16.84 7.04 10.34
C VAL A 175 15.58 6.22 10.56
N LEU A 176 15.68 4.89 10.62
CA LEU A 176 14.51 4.02 10.80
C LEU A 176 13.81 4.10 12.17
N PRO A 177 14.47 4.48 13.29
CA PRO A 177 13.76 4.64 14.56
C PRO A 177 12.57 5.59 14.51
N GLU A 178 12.63 6.63 13.66
CA GLU A 178 11.58 7.63 13.49
C GLU A 178 10.49 7.20 12.50
N ARG A 179 10.62 6.01 11.88
CA ARG A 179 9.79 5.56 10.76
C ARG A 179 8.99 4.30 11.07
N LEU A 180 9.08 3.79 12.31
CA LEU A 180 8.51 2.50 12.71
C LEU A 180 7.01 2.36 12.41
N GLU A 181 6.26 3.46 12.49
CA GLU A 181 4.80 3.48 12.26
C GLU A 181 4.39 3.01 10.85
N TYR A 182 5.21 3.33 9.83
CA TYR A 182 4.95 2.99 8.43
C TYR A 182 6.09 2.16 7.84
N PHE A 183 6.85 1.46 8.69
CA PHE A 183 7.98 0.63 8.29
C PHE A 183 7.64 -0.86 8.34
N GLY A 184 8.11 -1.60 7.34
CA GLY A 184 8.05 -3.06 7.30
C GLY A 184 9.36 -3.68 6.82
N LEU A 185 9.59 -4.92 7.23
CA LEU A 185 10.65 -5.77 6.68
C LEU A 185 10.06 -6.68 5.62
N LEU A 186 10.68 -6.71 4.43
CA LEU A 186 10.42 -7.68 3.38
C LEU A 186 11.48 -8.79 3.47
N LEU A 187 11.06 -10.00 3.78
CA LEU A 187 11.93 -11.11 4.15
C LEU A 187 12.00 -12.12 3.00
N TYR A 188 13.19 -12.25 2.41
CA TYR A 188 13.51 -13.27 1.41
C TYR A 188 14.30 -14.40 2.04
N SER A 189 13.91 -15.65 1.76
CA SER A 189 14.67 -16.82 2.21
C SER A 189 14.60 -17.94 1.17
N TYR A 190 15.62 -18.79 1.18
CA TYR A 190 15.69 -19.99 0.35
C TYR A 190 15.47 -21.23 1.22
N LYS A 191 14.84 -22.26 0.66
CA LYS A 191 14.60 -23.55 1.33
C LYS A 191 15.86 -24.41 1.38
N ASP A 192 16.75 -24.23 0.42
CA ASP A 192 17.95 -25.02 0.19
C ASP A 192 19.22 -24.17 0.33
N GLU A 193 20.31 -24.81 0.75
CA GLU A 193 21.63 -24.14 0.92
C GLU A 193 22.22 -23.66 -0.41
N GLU A 194 21.87 -24.35 -1.50
CA GLU A 194 22.30 -24.02 -2.86
C GLU A 194 21.49 -22.85 -3.45
N ARG A 195 20.42 -22.44 -2.77
CA ARG A 195 19.61 -21.25 -3.09
C ARG A 195 18.94 -21.31 -4.47
N HIS A 196 18.37 -22.45 -4.81
CA HIS A 196 17.50 -22.62 -5.99
C HIS A 196 16.02 -22.40 -5.64
N LYS A 197 15.61 -22.72 -4.42
CA LYS A 197 14.20 -22.75 -4.01
C LYS A 197 13.85 -21.58 -3.12
N LEU A 198 13.52 -20.44 -3.74
CA LEU A 198 13.02 -19.28 -3.03
C LEU A 198 11.68 -19.60 -2.33
N ASN A 199 11.51 -19.17 -1.07
CA ASN A 199 10.23 -19.21 -0.36
C ASN A 199 9.28 -18.10 -0.84
N ASN A 200 8.00 -18.19 -0.46
CA ASN A 200 7.10 -17.03 -0.57
C ASN A 200 7.69 -15.85 0.21
N PHE A 201 7.40 -14.64 -0.25
CA PHE A 201 7.80 -13.46 0.49
C PHE A 201 7.06 -13.42 1.83
N LEU A 202 7.80 -13.09 2.88
CA LEU A 202 7.23 -12.82 4.19
C LEU A 202 7.48 -11.37 4.57
N TRP A 203 6.59 -10.82 5.39
CA TRP A 203 6.64 -9.45 5.83
C TRP A 203 6.55 -9.37 7.34
N GLN A 204 7.29 -8.46 7.95
CA GLN A 204 7.10 -8.08 9.34
C GLN A 204 6.83 -6.58 9.41
N ILE A 205 5.60 -6.19 9.73
CA ILE A 205 5.27 -4.79 9.99
C ILE A 205 5.86 -4.38 11.34
N CYS A 206 6.50 -3.22 11.41
CA CYS A 206 7.26 -2.78 12.57
C CYS A 206 6.52 -1.78 13.47
N ASN A 207 5.29 -1.42 13.14
CA ASN A 207 4.49 -0.45 13.90
C ASN A 207 4.17 -0.88 15.34
N SER A 208 4.25 -2.18 15.63
CA SER A 208 4.08 -2.73 16.98
C SER A 208 5.39 -2.80 17.78
N ALA A 209 6.54 -2.49 17.17
CA ALA A 209 7.81 -2.52 17.87
C ALA A 209 7.91 -1.35 18.87
N SER A 210 8.33 -1.64 20.10
CA SER A 210 8.58 -0.60 21.11
C SER A 210 9.81 0.25 20.80
N SER A 211 10.74 -0.28 20.01
CA SER A 211 11.97 0.40 19.61
C SER A 211 12.63 -0.25 18.39
N PHE A 212 13.47 0.50 17.68
CA PHE A 212 14.24 -0.06 16.57
C PHE A 212 15.21 -1.17 17.00
N LYS A 213 15.73 -1.11 18.24
CA LYS A 213 16.57 -2.17 18.81
C LYS A 213 15.83 -3.50 18.90
N GLU A 214 14.51 -3.47 19.13
CA GLU A 214 13.67 -4.65 19.12
C GLU A 214 13.61 -5.28 17.72
N VAL A 215 13.39 -4.45 16.68
CA VAL A 215 13.40 -4.88 15.26
C VAL A 215 14.74 -5.51 14.87
N GLU A 216 15.86 -4.90 15.28
CA GLU A 216 17.18 -5.49 15.08
C GLU A 216 17.32 -6.86 15.75
N ASN A 217 16.75 -7.03 16.94
CA ASN A 217 16.82 -8.28 17.67
C ASN A 217 15.98 -9.38 17.02
N TRP A 218 14.84 -9.05 16.41
CA TRP A 218 14.05 -10.01 15.62
C TRP A 218 14.91 -10.62 14.50
N SER A 219 15.60 -9.77 13.73
CA SER A 219 16.50 -10.21 12.65
C SER A 219 17.72 -10.99 13.18
N LYS A 220 18.32 -10.58 14.31
CA LYS A 220 19.48 -11.29 14.90
C LYS A 220 19.12 -12.67 15.44
N ARG A 221 17.90 -12.84 15.95
CA ARG A 221 17.42 -14.07 16.59
C ARG A 221 16.58 -14.94 15.66
N ASP A 222 16.35 -14.51 14.42
CA ASP A 222 15.45 -15.19 13.48
C ASP A 222 14.06 -15.43 14.10
N ASN A 223 13.56 -14.44 14.83
CA ASN A 223 12.31 -14.52 15.57
C ASN A 223 11.48 -13.27 15.30
N PHE A 224 10.66 -13.33 14.26
CA PHE A 224 9.72 -12.27 13.89
C PHE A 224 8.38 -12.56 14.56
N PRO A 225 7.79 -11.61 15.30
CA PRO A 225 6.62 -11.87 16.14
C PRO A 225 5.35 -12.19 15.34
N SER A 226 5.17 -11.57 14.17
CA SER A 226 3.95 -11.68 13.37
C SER A 226 4.28 -11.60 11.87
N PRO A 227 4.99 -12.60 11.32
CA PRO A 227 5.25 -12.66 9.89
C PRO A 227 3.93 -12.88 9.14
N VAL A 228 3.72 -12.10 8.07
CA VAL A 228 2.53 -12.17 7.21
C VAL A 228 2.94 -12.31 5.74
N ASP A 229 2.04 -12.80 4.91
CA ASP A 229 2.26 -12.86 3.46
C ASP A 229 2.04 -11.50 2.77
N SER A 230 2.48 -11.40 1.52
CA SER A 230 2.31 -10.19 0.71
C SER A 230 0.85 -9.84 0.45
N GLY A 231 -0.03 -10.84 0.33
CA GLY A 231 -1.45 -10.61 0.10
C GLY A 231 -2.09 -9.84 1.25
N TRP A 232 -1.75 -10.19 2.49
CA TRP A 232 -2.15 -9.46 3.68
C TRP A 232 -1.64 -8.01 3.65
N VAL A 233 -0.36 -7.80 3.32
CA VAL A 233 0.23 -6.44 3.26
C VAL A 233 -0.48 -5.57 2.23
N ILE A 234 -0.70 -6.08 1.02
CA ILE A 234 -1.36 -5.34 -0.05
C ILE A 234 -2.79 -4.94 0.35
N ARG A 235 -3.56 -5.87 0.94
CA ARG A 235 -4.89 -5.56 1.48
C ARG A 235 -4.81 -4.45 2.51
N LYS A 236 -3.94 -4.59 3.51
CA LYS A 236 -3.90 -3.67 4.65
C LYS A 236 -3.38 -2.29 4.29
N VAL A 237 -2.45 -2.17 3.34
CA VAL A 237 -2.05 -0.87 2.77
C VAL A 237 -3.22 -0.26 2.01
N GLY A 238 -3.91 -1.03 1.15
CA GLY A 238 -5.02 -0.55 0.34
C GLY A 238 -6.30 -0.20 1.14
N GLU A 239 -6.54 -0.92 2.23
CA GLU A 239 -7.66 -0.75 3.16
C GLU A 239 -7.43 0.37 4.19
N GLU A 240 -6.21 0.93 4.22
CA GLU A 240 -5.78 2.03 5.11
C GLU A 240 -5.52 1.61 6.56
N GLU A 241 -5.18 0.34 6.79
CA GLU A 241 -4.91 -0.19 8.13
C GLU A 241 -3.42 -0.15 8.50
N ILE A 242 -2.52 -0.13 7.52
CA ILE A 242 -1.07 0.03 7.73
C ILE A 242 -0.48 1.05 6.76
N GLY A 243 0.73 1.53 7.06
CA GLY A 243 1.42 2.54 6.27
C GLY A 243 0.91 3.96 6.57
N THR A 244 1.23 4.91 5.69
CA THR A 244 0.89 6.33 5.84
C THR A 244 0.19 6.87 4.59
N HIS A 245 -0.57 7.94 4.79
CA HIS A 245 -1.18 8.78 3.73
C HIS A 245 -0.65 10.21 3.77
N ASP A 246 0.36 10.48 4.58
CA ASP A 246 1.01 11.79 4.66
C ASP A 246 1.78 12.03 3.36
N ASP A 247 1.34 13.03 2.59
CA ASP A 247 1.91 13.33 1.27
C ASP A 247 3.41 13.68 1.35
N GLU A 248 3.86 14.35 2.40
CA GLU A 248 5.28 14.69 2.61
C GLU A 248 6.09 13.41 2.84
N ILE A 249 5.61 12.51 3.71
CA ILE A 249 6.27 11.22 3.93
C ILE A 249 6.26 10.36 2.65
N LEU A 250 5.15 10.37 1.90
CA LEU A 250 5.04 9.62 0.66
C LEU A 250 6.04 10.12 -0.39
N ASP A 251 6.14 11.44 -0.58
CA ASP A 251 6.94 12.05 -1.63
C ASP A 251 8.42 12.22 -1.24
N GLU A 252 8.77 12.24 0.06
CA GLU A 252 10.16 12.42 0.51
C GLU A 252 10.81 11.13 1.05
N ILE A 253 10.02 10.14 1.49
CA ILE A 253 10.54 8.97 2.21
C ILE A 253 10.15 7.65 1.53
N ILE A 254 8.88 7.46 1.16
CA ILE A 254 8.41 6.17 0.64
C ILE A 254 8.66 6.06 -0.87
N ALA A 255 8.18 7.02 -1.65
CA ALA A 255 8.36 7.06 -3.10
C ALA A 255 9.05 8.35 -3.59
N PRO A 256 10.19 8.78 -2.99
CA PRO A 256 10.88 9.95 -3.46
C PRO A 256 11.47 9.76 -4.85
N LEU A 257 11.51 10.85 -5.60
CA LEU A 257 12.14 10.90 -6.92
C LEU A 257 13.57 10.33 -6.84
N GLY A 258 13.84 9.34 -7.68
CA GLY A 258 15.14 8.66 -7.75
C GLY A 258 15.34 7.49 -6.76
N ASN A 259 14.40 7.21 -5.87
CA ASN A 259 14.48 6.02 -5.01
C ASN A 259 13.60 4.88 -5.52
N PRO A 260 14.03 3.61 -5.35
CA PRO A 260 13.20 2.47 -5.70
C PRO A 260 11.89 2.50 -4.92
N ALA A 261 10.79 2.60 -5.66
CA ALA A 261 9.46 2.42 -5.13
C ALA A 261 8.67 1.55 -6.10
N LEU A 262 8.01 0.53 -5.55
CA LEU A 262 7.00 -0.25 -6.21
C LEU A 262 5.68 0.48 -6.02
N ILE A 263 5.24 1.18 -7.07
CA ILE A 263 3.98 1.92 -7.07
C ILE A 263 2.97 1.15 -7.89
N ILE A 264 1.91 0.66 -7.24
CA ILE A 264 0.75 0.08 -7.91
C ILE A 264 -0.26 1.20 -8.12
N THR A 265 -0.49 1.59 -9.37
CA THR A 265 -1.49 2.61 -9.71
C THR A 265 -2.72 1.97 -10.33
N ILE A 266 -3.88 2.29 -9.77
CA ILE A 266 -5.20 1.95 -10.31
C ILE A 266 -5.80 3.25 -10.84
N ASP A 267 -5.84 3.45 -12.16
CA ASP A 267 -6.29 4.71 -12.79
C ASP A 267 -6.79 4.46 -14.23
N TRP A 268 -7.44 5.47 -14.80
CA TRP A 268 -7.87 5.52 -16.21
C TRP A 268 -6.71 6.04 -17.08
N PRO A 269 -6.29 5.30 -18.11
CA PRO A 269 -5.21 5.75 -18.99
C PRO A 269 -5.66 6.89 -19.93
N ASN A 270 -4.73 7.78 -20.27
CA ASN A 270 -4.82 8.76 -21.37
C ASN A 270 -6.10 9.62 -21.35
N ASP A 271 -6.30 10.40 -20.28
CA ASP A 271 -7.40 11.36 -20.13
C ASP A 271 -8.83 10.78 -20.20
N LYS A 272 -8.96 9.44 -20.15
CA LYS A 272 -10.26 8.75 -20.10
C LYS A 272 -10.90 8.78 -18.71
N ARG A 273 -10.44 9.65 -17.82
CA ARG A 273 -11.01 9.80 -16.48
C ARG A 273 -12.47 10.25 -16.63
N PRO A 274 -13.41 9.59 -15.94
CA PRO A 274 -14.81 9.97 -16.02
C PRO A 274 -14.99 11.42 -15.53
N SER A 275 -16.01 12.10 -16.06
CA SER A 275 -16.42 13.41 -15.53
C SER A 275 -16.67 13.30 -14.03
N THR A 276 -16.30 14.35 -13.27
CA THR A 276 -16.22 14.35 -11.80
C THR A 276 -17.49 13.97 -11.02
N GLU A 277 -18.65 13.79 -11.67
CA GLU A 277 -19.92 13.57 -10.97
C GLU A 277 -20.61 12.29 -11.46
N ILE A 278 -20.87 11.36 -10.53
CA ILE A 278 -21.82 10.26 -10.71
C ILE A 278 -23.17 10.71 -10.15
N TYR A 279 -24.20 10.82 -10.99
CA TYR A 279 -25.53 11.26 -10.55
C TYR A 279 -26.34 10.13 -9.91
N VAL A 280 -26.21 9.92 -8.60
CA VAL A 280 -27.10 9.01 -7.86
C VAL A 280 -28.52 9.56 -7.90
N SER A 281 -29.47 8.77 -8.43
CA SER A 281 -30.84 9.25 -8.61
C SER A 281 -31.47 9.70 -7.27
N SER A 282 -32.27 10.77 -7.35
CA SER A 282 -32.88 11.53 -6.26
C SER A 282 -33.80 10.75 -5.29
N LYS A 283 -33.97 9.43 -5.46
CA LYS A 283 -34.71 8.58 -4.51
C LYS A 283 -33.97 8.39 -3.18
N CYS A 284 -32.66 8.60 -3.13
CA CYS A 284 -31.85 8.49 -1.90
C CYS A 284 -31.79 9.76 -1.03
N GLU A 285 -32.10 10.94 -1.56
CA GLU A 285 -32.12 12.17 -0.75
C GLU A 285 -33.09 12.08 0.44
N HIS A 286 -34.18 11.32 0.30
CA HIS A 286 -35.20 11.19 1.34
C HIS A 286 -34.76 10.31 2.52
N LYS A 287 -33.89 9.31 2.33
CA LYS A 287 -33.40 8.48 3.44
C LYS A 287 -32.32 9.19 4.26
N ILE A 288 -31.43 9.92 3.61
CA ILE A 288 -30.30 10.61 4.29
C ILE A 288 -30.80 11.84 5.06
N LYS A 289 -31.75 12.62 4.51
CA LYS A 289 -32.40 13.73 5.24
C LYS A 289 -33.13 13.26 6.51
N ASN A 290 -33.61 12.02 6.56
CA ASN A 290 -34.26 11.44 7.73
C ASN A 290 -33.29 10.91 8.80
N ILE A 291 -32.06 10.53 8.42
CA ILE A 291 -31.03 10.13 9.38
C ILE A 291 -30.44 11.37 10.06
N ILE A 292 -30.14 12.43 9.29
CA ILE A 292 -29.60 13.69 9.83
C ILE A 292 -30.63 14.39 10.75
N LYS A 293 -31.93 14.32 10.43
CA LYS A 293 -33.00 14.85 11.31
C LYS A 293 -33.23 14.06 12.61
N ARG A 294 -32.71 12.84 12.73
CA ARG A 294 -32.88 12.01 13.94
C ARG A 294 -31.68 12.06 14.89
N CYS A 295 -30.56 12.65 14.46
CA CYS A 295 -29.34 12.81 15.24
C CYS A 295 -29.06 14.27 15.64
N GLY A 296 -29.99 15.19 15.36
CA GLY A 296 -29.98 16.59 15.81
C GLY A 296 -31.06 16.85 16.85
#